data_AF-G0RJ41-F1
#
_entry.id   AF-G0RJ41-F1
#
_cell.length_a   1.000
_cell.length_b   1.000
_cell.length_c   1.000
_cell.angle_alpha   90.00
_cell.angle_beta   90.00
_cell.angle_gamma   90.00
#
_symmetry.space_group_name_H-M   'P 1'
#
loop_
_entity.id
_entity.type
_entity.pdbx_description
1 polymer ?
#
loop_
_entity_poly.entity_id
_entity_poly.type
_entity_poly.pdbx_seq_one_letter_code
_entity_poly.pdbx_strand_id
1 'polypeptide(L)'
;MAKSSRSSSKKFNNQRKAASIFGPAETARQERLSAKLLELAKQAKPEPAEMKIDAMDVDSKKPTRPQITKKRIEKKRKKSSITFPKYSDRLAARKKKNAPKKA
;
A
#
# COMPACT_ATOMS: atom_id res chain seq x y z
N MET A 1 -15.76 21.10 -0.27
CA MET A 1 -15.39 19.67 -0.38
C MET A 1 -13.88 19.50 -0.24
N ALA A 2 -13.42 18.55 0.57
CA ALA A 2 -11.99 18.21 0.64
C ALA A 2 -11.53 17.56 -0.67
N LYS A 3 -10.32 17.90 -1.14
CA LYS A 3 -9.74 17.26 -2.34
C LYS A 3 -9.44 15.77 -2.06
N SER A 4 -9.72 14.89 -3.01
CA SER A 4 -9.36 13.47 -2.95
C SER A 4 -7.85 13.26 -2.79
N SER A 5 -7.43 12.15 -2.18
CA SER A 5 -6.02 11.72 -2.10
C SER A 5 -5.38 11.55 -3.48
N ARG A 6 -6.19 11.31 -4.52
CA ARG A 6 -5.73 11.12 -5.91
C ARG A 6 -5.72 12.43 -6.71
N SER A 7 -6.09 13.55 -6.11
CA SER A 7 -6.06 14.86 -6.76
C SER A 7 -4.64 15.20 -7.22
N SER A 8 -4.50 15.63 -8.48
CA SER A 8 -3.23 16.03 -9.08
C SER A 8 -2.51 17.10 -8.26
N SER A 9 -3.23 18.12 -7.79
CA SER A 9 -2.67 19.21 -6.99
C SER A 9 -2.03 18.71 -5.70
N LYS A 10 -2.68 17.76 -5.01
CA LYS A 10 -2.14 17.17 -3.77
C LYS A 10 -0.88 16.35 -4.03
N LYS A 11 -0.88 15.56 -5.12
CA LYS A 11 0.29 14.75 -5.50
C LYS A 11 1.50 15.59 -5.84
N PHE A 12 1.33 16.61 -6.69
CA PHE A 12 2.43 17.50 -7.11
C PHE A 12 3.06 18.21 -5.91
N ASN A 13 2.24 18.76 -5.00
CA ASN A 13 2.74 19.40 -3.79
C ASN A 13 3.51 18.43 -2.87
N ASN A 14 3.02 17.19 -2.72
CA ASN A 14 3.71 16.18 -1.90
C ASN A 14 5.03 15.75 -2.53
N GLN A 15 5.10 15.62 -3.86
CA GLN A 15 6.35 15.34 -4.57
C GLN A 15 7.39 16.46 -4.34
N ARG A 16 6.97 17.72 -4.42
CA ARG A 16 7.85 18.86 -4.12
C ARG A 16 8.39 18.81 -2.69
N LYS A 17 7.52 18.55 -1.71
CA LYS A 17 7.94 18.40 -0.29
C LYS A 17 8.89 17.22 -0.10
N ALA A 18 8.65 16.10 -0.77
CA ALA A 18 9.54 14.94 -0.74
C ALA A 18 10.94 15.31 -1.24
N ALA A 19 11.04 16.02 -2.36
CA ALA A 19 12.32 16.44 -2.91
C ALA A 19 13.04 17.49 -2.04
N SER A 20 12.34 18.51 -1.55
CA SER A 20 12.99 19.66 -0.90
C SER A 20 13.19 19.50 0.60
N ILE A 21 12.29 18.83 1.31
CA ILE A 21 12.31 18.74 2.77
C ILE A 21 12.76 17.36 3.22
N PHE A 22 12.14 16.31 2.67
CA PHE A 22 12.34 14.95 3.18
C PHE A 22 13.59 14.28 2.61
N GLY A 23 13.90 14.48 1.32
CA GLY A 23 15.08 13.92 0.67
C GLY A 23 16.39 14.26 1.41
N PRO A 24 16.71 15.55 1.62
CA PRO A 24 17.93 15.95 2.32
C PRO A 24 18.01 15.45 3.77
N ALA A 25 16.86 15.39 4.46
CA ALA A 25 16.81 14.88 5.83
C ALA A 25 17.07 13.35 5.90
N GLU A 26 16.61 12.61 4.90
CA GLU A 26 16.83 11.17 4.78
C GLU A 26 18.28 10.85 4.41
N THR A 27 18.89 11.59 3.47
CA THR A 27 20.31 11.41 3.11
C THR A 27 21.21 11.67 4.31
N ALA A 28 21.01 12.78 5.03
CA ALA A 28 21.77 13.09 6.24
C ALA A 28 21.56 12.05 7.36
N ARG A 29 20.41 11.37 7.41
CA ARG A 29 20.19 10.25 8.35
C ARG A 29 20.98 9.01 7.91
N GLN A 30 20.96 8.70 6.62
CA GLN A 30 21.70 7.57 6.05
C GLN A 30 23.22 7.73 6.26
N GLU A 31 23.76 8.93 6.03
CA GLU A 31 25.17 9.26 6.27
C GLU A 31 25.57 9.07 7.74
N ARG A 32 24.74 9.51 8.68
CA ARG A 32 25.00 9.29 10.12
C ARG A 32 25.00 7.81 10.49
N LEU A 33 24.03 7.05 9.97
CA LEU A 33 23.95 5.62 10.23
C LEU A 33 25.12 4.86 9.59
N SER A 34 25.51 5.20 8.36
CA SER A 34 26.66 4.57 7.71
C SER A 34 27.96 4.88 8.44
N ALA A 35 28.17 6.12 8.89
CA ALA A 35 29.32 6.50 9.71
C ALA A 35 29.39 5.68 11.00
N LYS A 36 28.26 5.54 11.71
CA LYS A 36 28.17 4.72 12.93
C LYS A 36 28.47 3.24 12.66
N LEU A 37 28.00 2.68 11.54
CA LEU A 37 28.30 1.30 11.17
C LEU A 37 29.78 1.09 10.86
N LEU A 38 30.43 2.05 10.20
CA LEU A 38 31.87 2.00 9.94
C LEU A 38 32.69 2.15 11.22
N GLU A 39 32.25 3.00 12.15
CA GLU A 39 32.85 3.11 13.48
C GLU A 39 32.78 1.79 14.25
N LEU A 40 31.60 1.16 14.30
CA LEU A 40 31.40 -0.15 14.93
C LEU A 40 32.25 -1.24 14.27
N ALA A 41 32.43 -1.20 12.95
CA ALA A 41 33.26 -2.17 12.24
C ALA A 41 34.77 -1.97 12.52
N LYS A 42 35.20 -0.72 12.76
CA LYS A 42 36.59 -0.39 13.11
C LYS A 42 36.93 -0.69 14.57
N GLN A 43 35.93 -0.68 15.45
CA GLN A 43 36.12 -1.17 16.81
C GLN A 43 36.59 -2.63 16.73
N ALA A 44 37.72 -2.93 17.37
CA ALA A 44 38.23 -4.30 17.45
C ALA A 44 37.10 -5.18 18.00
N LYS A 45 36.87 -6.34 17.36
CA LYS A 45 35.88 -7.31 17.85
C LYS A 45 36.11 -7.45 19.35
N PRO A 46 35.11 -7.11 20.20
CA PRO A 46 35.27 -7.31 21.62
C PRO A 46 35.71 -8.77 21.82
N GLU A 47 36.73 -8.98 22.64
CA GLU A 47 37.13 -10.34 23.03
C GLU A 47 35.86 -11.11 23.41
N PRO A 48 35.70 -12.38 23.00
CA PRO A 48 34.54 -13.17 23.36
C PRO A 48 34.60 -13.44 24.87
N ALA A 49 34.20 -12.46 25.66
CA ALA A 49 33.81 -12.66 27.04
C ALA A 49 32.60 -13.59 26.98
N GLU A 50 32.84 -14.85 27.32
CA GLU A 50 31.83 -15.75 27.85
C GLU A 50 30.95 -14.95 28.83
N MET A 51 29.62 -15.07 28.70
CA MET A 51 28.55 -14.28 29.36
C MET A 51 28.12 -13.04 28.55
N LYS A 52 27.02 -13.03 27.78
CA LYS A 52 25.71 -13.62 28.04
C LYS A 52 25.12 -14.12 26.73
N ILE A 53 25.01 -15.43 26.61
CA ILE A 53 24.02 -16.06 25.75
C ILE A 53 22.68 -15.96 26.51
N ASP A 54 22.12 -14.76 26.61
CA ASP A 54 20.66 -14.68 26.58
C ASP A 54 20.31 -14.86 25.11
N ALA A 55 20.21 -16.14 24.79
CA ALA A 55 19.85 -16.66 23.50
C ALA A 55 18.66 -15.88 22.96
N MET A 56 18.71 -15.67 21.66
CA MET A 56 17.60 -15.34 20.80
C MET A 56 16.28 -16.04 21.20
N ASP A 57 15.53 -15.47 22.13
CA ASP A 57 14.08 -15.69 22.25
C ASP A 57 13.36 -14.38 21.91
N VAL A 58 13.33 -14.09 20.61
CA VAL A 58 12.30 -13.22 20.03
C VAL A 58 11.40 -14.08 19.15
N ASP A 59 11.01 -15.25 19.66
CA ASP A 59 9.94 -16.06 19.10
C ASP A 59 8.78 -16.23 20.10
N SER A 60 8.59 -15.29 21.02
CA SER A 60 7.49 -15.36 22.01
C SER A 60 6.73 -14.05 22.24
N LYS A 61 6.34 -13.36 21.15
CA LYS A 61 5.08 -12.59 20.98
C LYS A 61 5.23 -11.65 19.80
N LYS A 62 4.90 -12.14 18.60
CA LYS A 62 4.40 -11.25 17.55
C LYS A 62 3.24 -10.47 18.19
N PRO A 63 3.22 -9.13 18.17
CA PRO A 63 2.02 -8.42 18.58
C PRO A 63 0.91 -8.95 17.68
N THR A 64 -0.06 -9.64 18.28
CA THR A 64 -1.28 -10.08 17.61
C THR A 64 -2.08 -8.84 17.31
N ARG A 65 -1.62 -8.08 16.31
CA ARG A 65 -2.42 -7.04 15.70
C ARG A 65 -3.65 -7.76 15.17
N PRO A 66 -4.87 -7.35 15.54
CA PRO A 66 -6.06 -7.98 14.99
C PRO A 66 -5.92 -7.95 13.47
N GLN A 67 -5.80 -9.13 12.87
CA GLN A 67 -5.90 -9.31 11.43
C GLN A 67 -7.31 -8.85 11.11
N ILE A 68 -7.44 -7.58 10.71
CA ILE A 68 -8.67 -7.04 10.17
C ILE A 68 -8.94 -7.93 8.96
N THR A 69 -9.82 -8.91 9.13
CA THR A 69 -10.37 -9.70 8.05
C THR A 69 -11.16 -8.69 7.23
N LYS A 70 -10.45 -8.07 6.28
CA LYS A 70 -11.04 -7.22 5.27
C LYS A 70 -11.98 -8.15 4.53
N LYS A 71 -13.25 -8.21 4.96
CA LYS A 71 -14.34 -8.71 4.13
C LYS A 71 -14.22 -7.89 2.87
N ARG A 72 -13.60 -8.49 1.86
CA ARG A 72 -13.32 -7.87 0.57
C ARG A 72 -14.69 -7.53 0.05
N ILE A 73 -15.07 -6.25 0.13
CA ILE A 73 -16.26 -5.76 -0.54
C ILE A 73 -15.99 -6.01 -2.01
N GLU A 74 -16.59 -7.07 -2.55
CA GLU A 74 -16.64 -7.32 -3.98
C GLU A 74 -17.45 -6.19 -4.59
N LYS A 75 -16.77 -5.09 -4.91
CA LYS A 75 -17.33 -4.04 -5.75
C LYS A 75 -17.49 -4.68 -7.12
N LYS A 76 -18.63 -5.32 -7.35
CA LYS A 76 -19.08 -5.70 -8.69
C LYS A 76 -19.19 -4.41 -9.49
N ARG A 77 -18.11 -4.09 -10.20
CA ARG A 77 -18.06 -2.93 -11.09
C ARG A 77 -19.06 -3.23 -12.20
N LYS A 78 -20.26 -2.65 -12.11
CA LYS A 78 -21.12 -2.53 -13.28
C LYS A 78 -20.33 -1.65 -14.25
N LYS A 79 -19.73 -2.27 -15.27
CA LYS A 79 -19.10 -1.55 -16.37
C LYS A 79 -20.25 -0.79 -17.02
N SER A 80 -20.36 0.51 -16.77
CA SER A 80 -21.25 1.36 -17.56
C SER A 80 -20.71 1.29 -18.98
N SER A 81 -21.46 0.67 -19.89
CA SER A 81 -21.13 0.70 -21.31
C SER A 81 -21.13 2.17 -21.73
N ILE A 82 -19.94 2.76 -21.82
CA ILE A 82 -19.73 4.12 -22.33
C ILE A 82 -20.29 4.25 -23.75
N THR A 83 -20.42 3.14 -24.46
CA THR A 83 -21.11 3.03 -25.75
C THR A 83 -22.61 2.83 -25.56
N PHE A 84 -23.42 3.62 -26.26
CA PHE A 84 -24.85 3.36 -26.40
C PHE A 84 -25.08 1.94 -26.93
N PRO A 85 -26.08 1.20 -26.41
CA PRO A 85 -26.43 -0.10 -26.96
C PRO A 85 -26.79 0.05 -28.44
N LYS A 86 -26.28 -0.85 -29.29
CA LYS A 86 -26.62 -0.83 -30.72
C LYS A 86 -28.14 -1.02 -30.89
N TYR A 87 -28.68 -0.55 -32.01
CA TYR A 87 -30.13 -0.64 -32.27
C TYR A 87 -30.64 -2.10 -32.20
N SER A 88 -29.85 -3.05 -32.73
CA SER A 88 -30.12 -4.50 -32.62
C SER A 88 -30.25 -4.98 -31.17
N ASP A 89 -29.35 -4.54 -30.29
CA ASP A 89 -29.33 -4.94 -28.88
C ASP A 89 -30.55 -4.40 -28.13
N ARG A 90 -31.00 -3.19 -28.49
CA ARG A 90 -32.24 -2.58 -27.96
C ARG A 90 -33.48 -3.36 -28.39
N LEU A 91 -33.57 -3.77 -29.64
CA LEU A 91 -34.70 -4.58 -30.13
C LEU A 91 -34.70 -5.97 -29.47
N ALA A 92 -33.54 -6.62 -29.36
CA ALA A 92 -33.42 -7.93 -28.71
C ALA A 92 -33.82 -7.87 -27.22
N ALA A 93 -33.40 -6.83 -26.51
CA ALA A 93 -33.79 -6.61 -25.11
C ALA A 93 -35.30 -6.37 -24.96
N ARG A 94 -35.92 -5.59 -25.86
CA ARG A 94 -37.38 -5.38 -25.88
C ARG A 94 -38.14 -6.69 -26.16
N LYS A 95 -37.68 -7.49 -27.12
CA LYS A 95 -38.28 -8.79 -27.42
C LYS A 95 -38.23 -9.75 -26.22
N LYS A 96 -37.09 -9.80 -25.51
CA LYS A 96 -36.96 -10.62 -24.30
C LYS A 96 -37.85 -10.15 -23.15
N LYS A 97 -38.06 -8.84 -23.00
CA LYS A 97 -38.99 -8.28 -21.99
C LYS A 97 -40.46 -8.60 -22.30
N ASN A 98 -40.81 -8.63 -23.58
CA ASN A 98 -42.18 -8.90 -24.03
C ASN A 98 -42.46 -10.39 -24.25
N ALA A 99 -41.46 -11.26 -24.10
CA ALA A 99 -41.66 -12.70 -24.21
C ALA A 99 -42.50 -13.18 -23.02
N PRO A 100 -43.54 -14.00 -23.24
CA PRO A 100 -44.29 -14.59 -22.14
C PRO A 100 -43.31 -15.41 -21.30
N LYS A 101 -43.25 -15.11 -20.00
CA LYS A 101 -42.53 -15.98 -19.07
C LYS A 101 -43.26 -17.31 -19.10
N LYS A 102 -42.59 -18.37 -19.58
CA LYS A 102 -43.12 -19.72 -19.43
C LYS A 102 -43.33 -19.96 -17.93
N ALA A 103 -44.58 -20.24 -17.56
CA ALA A 103 -44.97 -20.64 -16.21
C ALA A 103 -44.36 -22.01 -15.89
#